data_AF-A0A1H0AZF1-F1
#
_entry.id   AF-A0A1H0AZF1-F1
#
_cell.length_a   1.000
_cell.length_b   1.000
_cell.length_c   1.000
_cell.angle_alpha   90.00
_cell.angle_beta   90.00
_cell.angle_gamma   90.00
#
_symmetry.space_group_name_H-M   'P 1'
#
loop_
_entity.id
_entity.type
_entity.pdbx_description
1 polymer ?
#
loop_
_entity_poly.entity_id
_entity_poly.type
_entity_poly.pdbx_seq_one_letter_code
_entity_poly.pdbx_strand_id
1 'polypeptide(L)'
;MTTLPRDLVAQALGVDPGSLPPGDLPLDRLAERLLTYLRDTAADDPSEAALRDHPDAWTYLLCDSLCSDHPDTGLALVHRLLRQADTPEDVAMIAAGPLEALIVRNGATLIDAIEREAAASARFRFALSGVWPQDANPLVRARVEAARGDGPDLDAGDPLPPG
;
A
#
# COMPACT_ATOMS: atom_id res chain seq x y z
N MET A 1 -0.43 8.26 17.22
CA MET A 1 -1.33 7.35 16.49
C MET A 1 -1.92 8.16 15.36
N THR A 2 -1.66 7.80 14.10
CA THR A 2 -2.22 8.50 12.95
C THR A 2 -3.64 7.98 12.72
N THR A 3 -4.61 8.88 12.61
CA THR A 3 -6.02 8.56 12.40
C THR A 3 -6.53 9.22 11.12
N LEU A 4 -7.50 8.59 10.47
CA LEU A 4 -8.21 9.11 9.31
C LEU A 4 -9.53 9.73 9.78
N PRO A 5 -9.77 11.02 9.48
CA PRO A 5 -11.03 11.67 9.82
C PRO A 5 -12.23 10.85 9.32
N ARG A 6 -13.25 10.68 10.17
CA ARG A 6 -14.47 9.96 9.80
C ARG A 6 -15.10 10.47 8.50
N ASP A 7 -15.09 11.79 8.29
CA ASP A 7 -15.64 12.41 7.08
C ASP A 7 -14.85 12.05 5.82
N LEU A 8 -13.52 11.91 5.92
CA LEU A 8 -12.67 11.45 4.82
C LEU A 8 -13.01 9.99 4.48
N VAL A 9 -13.16 9.13 5.48
CA VAL A 9 -13.55 7.73 5.28
C VAL A 9 -14.93 7.65 4.61
N ALA A 10 -15.89 8.45 5.07
CA ALA A 10 -17.23 8.49 4.50
C ALA A 10 -17.22 8.95 3.03
N GLN A 11 -16.44 9.99 2.73
CA GLN A 11 -16.26 10.50 1.38
C GLN A 11 -15.64 9.45 0.45
N ALA A 12 -14.55 8.81 0.88
CA ALA A 12 -13.85 7.79 0.10
C ALA A 12 -14.74 6.58 -0.20
N LEU A 13 -15.61 6.20 0.75
CA LEU A 13 -16.54 5.08 0.60
C LEU A 13 -17.87 5.47 -0.07
N GLY A 14 -18.12 6.77 -0.30
CA GLY A 14 -19.37 7.25 -0.88
C GLY A 14 -20.59 7.01 0.03
N VAL A 15 -20.41 7.02 1.35
CA VAL A 15 -21.47 6.77 2.34
C VAL A 15 -21.73 7.99 3.22
N ASP A 16 -22.90 8.03 3.86
CA ASP A 16 -23.18 9.05 4.87
C ASP A 16 -22.26 8.87 6.09
N PRO A 17 -21.61 9.93 6.61
CA PRO A 17 -20.75 9.81 7.80
C PRO A 17 -21.47 9.16 8.98
N GLY A 18 -22.75 9.46 9.18
CA GLY A 18 -23.60 8.90 10.24
C GLY A 18 -23.80 7.39 10.18
N SER A 19 -23.54 6.76 9.03
CA SER A 19 -23.58 5.29 8.87
C SER A 19 -22.32 4.58 9.38
N LEU A 20 -21.21 5.30 9.54
CA LEU A 20 -19.95 4.76 10.07
C LEU A 20 -19.95 4.65 11.60
N PRO A 21 -19.08 3.81 12.19
CA PRO A 21 -18.81 3.85 13.62
C PRO A 21 -18.33 5.24 14.08
N PRO A 22 -18.61 5.63 15.34
CA PRO A 22 -18.12 6.90 15.88
C PRO A 22 -16.59 6.91 16.03
N GLY A 23 -16.00 8.08 15.77
CA GLY A 23 -14.56 8.32 15.88
C GLY A 23 -13.81 8.21 14.55
N ASP A 24 -12.56 8.64 14.58
CA ASP A 24 -11.64 8.54 13.45
C ASP A 24 -11.07 7.12 13.34
N LEU A 25 -10.79 6.68 12.12
CA LEU A 25 -10.25 5.34 11.85
C LEU A 25 -8.73 5.31 12.09
N PRO A 26 -8.20 4.49 13.01
CA PRO A 26 -6.76 4.35 13.17
C PRO A 26 -6.11 3.76 11.91
N LEU A 27 -5.01 4.35 11.46
CA LEU A 27 -4.32 3.87 10.24
C LEU A 27 -3.76 2.46 10.42
N ASP A 28 -3.34 2.09 11.64
CA ASP A 28 -2.91 0.73 11.97
C ASP A 28 -4.05 -0.29 11.83
N ARG A 29 -5.29 0.12 12.13
CA ARG A 29 -6.48 -0.74 11.97
C ARG A 29 -6.86 -0.90 10.50
N LEU A 30 -6.72 0.16 9.69
CA LEU A 30 -6.88 0.06 8.24
C LEU A 30 -5.84 -0.90 7.65
N ALA A 31 -4.57 -0.76 8.02
CA ALA A 31 -3.50 -1.64 7.55
C ALA A 31 -3.77 -3.10 7.88
N GLU A 32 -4.19 -3.40 9.12
CA GLU A 32 -4.49 -4.77 9.56
C GLU A 32 -5.59 -5.40 8.70
N ARG A 33 -6.70 -4.68 8.50
CA ARG A 33 -7.85 -5.19 7.73
C ARG A 33 -7.56 -5.29 6.24
N LEU A 34 -6.78 -4.34 5.69
CA LEU A 34 -6.35 -4.40 4.29
C LEU A 34 -5.41 -5.58 4.04
N LEU A 35 -4.48 -5.86 4.95
CA LEU A 35 -3.60 -7.02 4.81
C LEU A 35 -4.37 -8.34 4.86
N THR A 36 -5.39 -8.45 5.73
CA THR A 36 -6.33 -9.57 5.70
C THR A 36 -7.04 -9.69 4.35
N TYR A 37 -7.61 -8.59 3.83
CA TYR A 37 -8.24 -8.57 2.51
C TYR A 37 -7.31 -9.07 1.41
N LEU A 38 -6.07 -8.58 1.36
CA LEU A 38 -5.10 -8.98 0.35
C LEU A 38 -4.78 -10.49 0.44
N ARG A 39 -4.53 -11.00 1.65
CA ARG A 39 -4.25 -12.43 1.88
C ARG A 39 -5.41 -13.32 1.43
N ASP A 40 -6.62 -13.01 1.86
CA ASP A 40 -7.81 -13.82 1.59
C ASP A 40 -8.13 -13.84 0.08
N THR A 41 -7.99 -12.69 -0.59
CA THR A 41 -8.32 -12.57 -2.01
C THR A 41 -7.24 -13.11 -2.95
N ALA A 42 -5.98 -13.12 -2.54
CA ALA A 42 -4.90 -13.77 -3.30
C ALA A 42 -4.97 -15.31 -3.20
N ALA A 43 -5.42 -15.85 -2.06
CA ALA A 43 -5.39 -17.29 -1.78
C ALA A 43 -6.64 -18.06 -2.28
N ASP A 44 -7.84 -17.46 -2.21
CA ASP A 44 -9.09 -18.22 -2.34
C ASP A 44 -9.79 -18.08 -3.71
N ASP A 45 -10.05 -16.85 -4.18
CA ASP A 45 -10.69 -16.58 -5.47
C ASP A 45 -10.40 -15.14 -5.95
N PRO A 46 -9.62 -14.95 -7.02
CA PRO A 46 -9.31 -13.62 -7.54
C PRO A 46 -10.44 -13.03 -8.41
N SER A 47 -11.63 -13.63 -8.45
CA SER A 47 -12.76 -13.10 -9.23
C SER A 47 -13.20 -11.72 -8.73
N GLU A 48 -13.63 -10.85 -9.65
CA GLU A 48 -14.18 -9.53 -9.29
C GLU A 48 -15.34 -9.61 -8.29
N ALA A 49 -16.09 -10.72 -8.31
CA ALA A 49 -17.17 -10.96 -7.36
C ALA A 49 -16.63 -11.21 -5.95
N ALA A 50 -15.63 -12.09 -5.79
CA ALA A 50 -15.00 -12.36 -4.51
C ALA A 50 -14.33 -11.10 -3.93
N LEU A 51 -13.63 -10.32 -4.77
CA LEU A 51 -13.04 -9.05 -4.37
C LEU A 51 -14.06 -8.05 -3.83
N ARG A 52 -15.23 -7.95 -4.47
CA ARG A 52 -16.29 -7.01 -4.09
C ARG A 52 -17.07 -7.47 -2.85
N ASP A 53 -17.35 -8.77 -2.75
CA ASP A 53 -18.25 -9.31 -1.73
C ASP A 53 -17.49 -9.65 -0.42
N HIS A 54 -16.15 -9.53 -0.41
CA HIS A 54 -15.34 -9.68 0.79
C HIS A 54 -15.74 -8.66 1.87
N PRO A 55 -15.87 -9.06 3.16
CA PRO A 55 -16.26 -8.14 4.24
C PRO A 55 -15.30 -6.95 4.44
N ASP A 56 -14.07 -7.06 3.94
CA ASP A 56 -13.05 -6.00 3.96
C ASP A 56 -12.82 -5.29 2.62
N ALA A 57 -13.68 -5.49 1.61
CA ALA A 57 -13.55 -4.78 0.34
C ALA A 57 -13.50 -3.24 0.49
N TRP A 58 -14.13 -2.71 1.54
CA TRP A 58 -14.07 -1.29 1.91
C TRP A 58 -12.62 -0.80 2.18
N THR A 59 -11.73 -1.66 2.68
CA THR A 59 -10.35 -1.30 2.96
C THR A 59 -9.57 -1.03 1.68
N TYR A 60 -9.83 -1.82 0.64
CA TYR A 60 -9.24 -1.64 -0.68
C TYR A 60 -9.73 -0.35 -1.33
N LEU A 61 -11.04 -0.09 -1.30
CA LEU A 61 -11.60 1.17 -1.81
C LEU A 61 -11.03 2.40 -1.09
N LEU A 62 -10.92 2.34 0.24
CA LEU A 62 -10.33 3.42 1.01
C LEU A 62 -8.83 3.58 0.69
N CYS A 63 -8.09 2.47 0.56
CA CYS A 63 -6.69 2.51 0.14
C CYS A 63 -6.52 3.14 -1.24
N ASP A 64 -7.33 2.75 -2.22
CA ASP A 64 -7.29 3.28 -3.58
C ASP A 64 -7.53 4.80 -3.61
N SER A 65 -8.53 5.27 -2.85
CA SER A 65 -8.79 6.72 -2.69
C SER A 65 -7.62 7.44 -2.01
N LEU A 66 -7.02 6.87 -0.95
CA LEU A 66 -5.84 7.47 -0.32
C LEU A 66 -4.65 7.54 -1.29
N CYS A 67 -4.43 6.48 -2.08
CA CYS A 67 -3.36 6.44 -3.08
C CYS A 67 -3.58 7.44 -4.21
N SER A 68 -4.83 7.82 -4.51
CA SER A 68 -5.18 8.85 -5.49
C SER A 68 -5.05 10.25 -4.91
N ASP A 69 -5.74 10.52 -3.81
CA ASP A 69 -6.10 11.88 -3.40
C ASP A 69 -5.32 12.37 -2.16
N HIS A 70 -4.71 11.43 -1.42
CA HIS A 70 -3.99 11.69 -0.18
C HIS A 70 -2.63 10.96 -0.15
N PRO A 71 -1.71 11.25 -1.10
CA PRO A 71 -0.52 10.44 -1.34
C PRO A 71 0.40 10.28 -0.12
N ASP A 72 0.56 11.31 0.70
CA ASP A 72 1.35 11.21 1.95
C ASP A 72 0.73 10.22 2.95
N THR A 73 -0.60 10.23 3.06
CA THR A 73 -1.35 9.29 3.90
C THR A 73 -1.32 7.88 3.33
N GLY A 74 -1.39 7.74 2.00
CA GLY A 74 -1.21 6.46 1.32
C GLY A 74 0.19 5.87 1.55
N LEU A 75 1.24 6.68 1.43
CA LEU A 75 2.60 6.25 1.75
C LEU A 75 2.73 5.85 3.23
N ALA A 76 2.13 6.62 4.14
CA ALA A 76 2.07 6.26 5.55
C ALA A 76 1.35 4.92 5.79
N LEU A 77 0.30 4.61 5.02
CA LEU A 77 -0.40 3.32 5.05
C LEU A 77 0.51 2.19 4.56
N VAL A 78 1.25 2.37 3.47
CA VAL A 78 2.23 1.37 2.99
C VAL A 78 3.25 1.03 4.07
N HIS A 79 3.78 2.02 4.79
CA HIS A 79 4.69 1.73 5.91
C HIS A 79 4.04 0.90 7.04
N ARG A 80 2.74 1.06 7.25
CA ARG A 80 1.99 0.34 8.28
C ARG A 80 1.77 -1.11 7.84
N LEU A 81 1.40 -1.31 6.58
CA LEU A 81 1.31 -2.63 5.95
C LEU A 81 2.65 -3.37 6.00
N LEU A 82 3.75 -2.73 5.57
CA LEU A 82 5.07 -3.36 5.57
C LEU A 82 5.56 -3.74 6.96
N ARG A 83 5.20 -3.00 8.01
CA ARG A 83 5.53 -3.40 9.39
C ARG A 83 4.70 -4.58 9.89
N GLN A 84 3.50 -4.77 9.36
CA GLN A 84 2.61 -5.89 9.70
C GLN A 84 2.82 -7.11 8.78
N ALA A 85 3.54 -6.95 7.67
CA ALA A 85 3.90 -8.03 6.77
C ALA A 85 4.82 -9.04 7.47
N ASP A 86 4.41 -10.30 7.45
CA ASP A 86 5.10 -11.42 8.09
C ASP A 86 5.86 -12.29 7.07
N THR A 87 5.49 -12.20 5.79
CA THR A 87 6.01 -13.04 4.71
C THR A 87 6.44 -12.21 3.49
N PRO A 88 7.32 -12.75 2.61
CA PRO A 88 7.56 -12.15 1.31
C PRO A 88 6.30 -12.00 0.46
N GLU A 89 5.35 -12.93 0.56
CA GLU A 89 4.06 -12.89 -0.15
C GLU A 89 3.25 -11.65 0.26
N ASP A 90 3.21 -11.33 1.57
CA ASP A 90 2.58 -10.10 2.06
C ASP A 90 3.19 -8.86 1.40
N VAL A 91 4.53 -8.81 1.33
CA VAL A 91 5.22 -7.69 0.68
C VAL A 91 4.93 -7.65 -0.82
N ALA A 92 4.85 -8.79 -1.49
CA ALA A 92 4.51 -8.85 -2.92
C ALA A 92 3.13 -8.24 -3.19
N MET A 93 2.11 -8.59 -2.39
CA MET A 93 0.77 -8.01 -2.49
C MET A 93 0.75 -6.50 -2.20
N ILE A 94 1.54 -6.04 -1.22
CA ILE A 94 1.68 -4.61 -0.91
C ILE A 94 2.38 -3.86 -2.06
N ALA A 95 3.40 -4.48 -2.65
CA ALA A 95 4.19 -3.93 -3.74
C ALA A 95 3.33 -3.74 -5.01
N ALA A 96 2.71 -4.82 -5.48
CA ALA A 96 1.89 -4.83 -6.71
C ALA A 96 0.55 -4.09 -6.55
N GLY A 97 0.07 -3.87 -5.33
CA GLY A 97 -1.16 -3.12 -5.06
C GLY A 97 -0.89 -1.69 -4.59
N PRO A 98 -0.98 -1.40 -3.28
CA PRO A 98 -0.89 -0.04 -2.75
C PRO A 98 0.36 0.75 -3.16
N LEU A 99 1.55 0.15 -3.14
CA LEU A 99 2.80 0.87 -3.43
C LEU A 99 2.92 1.21 -4.92
N GLU A 100 2.60 0.27 -5.80
CA GLU A 100 2.55 0.52 -7.24
C GLU A 100 1.54 1.62 -7.58
N ALA A 101 0.32 1.54 -7.05
CA ALA A 101 -0.70 2.56 -7.28
C ALA A 101 -0.22 3.97 -6.87
N LEU A 102 0.48 4.09 -5.73
CA LEU A 102 1.09 5.36 -5.30
C LEU A 102 2.16 5.86 -6.26
N ILE A 103 3.05 4.98 -6.75
CA ILE A 103 4.14 5.37 -7.63
C ILE A 103 3.60 5.79 -9.00
N VAL A 104 2.65 5.03 -9.55
CA VAL A 104 2.03 5.33 -10.85
C VAL A 104 1.29 6.67 -10.81
N ARG A 105 0.46 6.91 -9.78
CA ARG A 105 -0.39 8.11 -9.71
C ARG A 105 0.34 9.34 -9.15
N ASN A 106 1.23 9.13 -8.19
CA ASN A 106 1.79 10.19 -7.35
C ASN A 106 3.33 10.14 -7.23
N GLY A 107 4.00 9.28 -8.01
CA GLY A 107 5.44 9.09 -7.90
C GLY A 107 6.26 10.36 -8.11
N ALA A 108 5.84 11.28 -9.01
CA ALA A 108 6.54 12.55 -9.19
C ALA A 108 6.50 13.44 -7.93
N THR A 109 5.39 13.41 -7.19
CA THR A 109 5.22 14.15 -5.94
C THR A 109 5.95 13.47 -4.79
N LEU A 110 5.95 12.13 -4.75
CA LEU A 110 6.48 11.34 -3.63
C LEU A 110 7.94 10.92 -3.79
N ILE A 111 8.59 11.19 -4.93
CA ILE A 111 9.89 10.56 -5.23
C ILE A 111 10.97 10.85 -4.19
N ASP A 112 11.06 12.07 -3.67
CA ASP A 112 12.06 12.42 -2.66
C ASP A 112 11.77 11.71 -1.33
N ALA A 113 10.49 11.47 -1.00
CA ALA A 113 10.11 10.66 0.14
C ALA A 113 10.49 9.19 -0.10
N ILE A 114 10.15 8.62 -1.25
CA ILE A 114 10.47 7.23 -1.62
C ILE A 114 11.97 6.97 -1.52
N GLU A 115 12.82 7.86 -2.03
CA GLU A 115 14.28 7.73 -1.94
C GLU A 115 14.77 7.78 -0.48
N ARG A 116 14.21 8.69 0.33
CA ARG A 116 14.55 8.78 1.76
C ARG A 116 14.17 7.50 2.50
N GLU A 117 12.99 6.96 2.25
CA GLU A 117 12.51 5.74 2.90
C GLU A 117 13.32 4.51 2.44
N ALA A 118 13.64 4.43 1.16
CA ALA A 118 14.50 3.39 0.61
C ALA A 118 15.92 3.42 1.22
N ALA A 119 16.48 4.62 1.46
CA ALA A 119 17.76 4.75 2.14
C ALA A 119 17.70 4.26 3.60
N ALA A 120 16.57 4.46 4.28
CA ALA A 120 16.41 4.12 5.69
C ALA A 120 15.95 2.68 5.96
N SER A 121 15.28 2.01 5.01
CA SER A 121 14.63 0.72 5.24
C SER A 121 14.94 -0.31 4.15
N ALA A 122 15.63 -1.38 4.54
CA ALA A 122 15.85 -2.55 3.67
C ALA A 122 14.52 -3.23 3.29
N ARG A 123 13.54 -3.24 4.21
CA ARG A 123 12.19 -3.77 3.94
C ARG A 123 11.45 -2.94 2.91
N PHE A 124 11.63 -1.61 2.91
CA PHE A 124 11.06 -0.75 1.88
C PHE A 124 11.73 -0.98 0.51
N ARG A 125 13.06 -1.15 0.45
CA ARG A 125 13.76 -1.52 -0.80
C ARG A 125 13.29 -2.88 -1.35
N PHE A 126 13.09 -3.85 -0.46
CA PHE A 126 12.52 -5.15 -0.79
C PHE A 126 11.09 -5.05 -1.34
N ALA A 127 10.28 -4.11 -0.83
CA ALA A 127 8.97 -3.84 -1.42
C ALA A 127 9.10 -3.18 -2.81
N LEU A 128 10.03 -2.24 -3.00
CA LEU A 128 10.25 -1.59 -4.30
C LEU A 128 10.69 -2.57 -5.39
N SER A 129 11.35 -3.68 -5.06
CA SER A 129 11.71 -4.70 -6.06
C SER A 129 10.49 -5.43 -6.63
N GLY A 130 9.36 -5.45 -5.91
CA GLY A 130 8.11 -6.09 -6.37
C GLY A 130 7.15 -5.16 -7.10
N VAL A 131 7.49 -3.88 -7.31
CA VAL A 131 6.64 -2.91 -8.01
C VAL A 131 6.79 -3.09 -9.52
N TRP A 132 5.68 -3.22 -10.25
CA TRP A 132 5.72 -3.36 -11.70
C TRP A 132 5.69 -1.97 -12.37
N PRO A 133 6.69 -1.65 -13.21
CA PRO A 133 6.89 -0.28 -13.64
C PRO A 133 6.09 0.13 -14.88
N GLN A 134 5.08 -0.63 -15.31
CA GLN A 134 4.51 -0.49 -16.67
C GLN A 134 3.89 0.89 -16.95
N ASP A 135 3.36 1.56 -15.93
CA ASP A 135 2.61 2.82 -16.11
C ASP A 135 3.24 4.05 -15.42
N ALA A 136 4.44 3.91 -14.85
CA ALA A 136 5.12 5.04 -14.21
C ALA A 136 5.83 5.96 -15.22
N ASN A 137 5.88 7.26 -14.93
CA ASN A 137 6.73 8.20 -15.65
C ASN A 137 8.18 7.68 -15.72
N PRO A 138 8.85 7.64 -16.88
CA PRO A 138 10.20 7.06 -17.02
C PRO A 138 11.25 7.67 -16.07
N LEU A 139 11.15 8.96 -15.73
CA LEU A 139 12.06 9.61 -14.78
C LEU A 139 11.80 9.14 -13.35
N VAL A 140 10.53 8.98 -12.97
CA VAL A 140 10.15 8.41 -11.67
C VAL A 140 10.63 6.96 -11.60
N ARG A 141 10.41 6.18 -12.66
CA ARG A 141 10.86 4.78 -12.75
C ARG A 141 12.36 4.67 -12.52
N ALA A 142 13.18 5.45 -13.24
CA ALA A 142 14.62 5.40 -13.09
C ALA A 142 15.09 5.74 -11.66
N ARG A 143 14.42 6.69 -10.99
CA ARG A 143 14.71 7.04 -9.60
C ARG A 143 14.27 5.96 -8.62
N VAL A 144 13.13 5.30 -8.85
CA VAL A 144 12.67 4.15 -8.06
C VAL A 144 13.64 2.96 -8.21
N GLU A 145 14.06 2.64 -9.43
CA GLU A 145 15.06 1.60 -9.71
C GLU A 145 16.39 1.91 -9.00
N ALA A 146 16.84 3.17 -9.02
CA ALA A 146 18.03 3.61 -8.31
C ALA A 146 17.88 3.53 -6.78
N ALA A 147 16.69 3.88 -6.25
CA ALA A 147 16.39 3.81 -4.82
C ALA A 147 16.35 2.37 -4.29
N ARG A 148 15.88 1.42 -5.11
CA ARG A 148 15.96 -0.02 -4.83
C ARG A 148 17.41 -0.47 -4.63
N GLY A 149 18.31 -0.03 -5.52
CA GLY A 149 19.74 -0.40 -5.51
C GLY A 149 19.97 -1.91 -5.56
N ASP A 150 21.15 -2.35 -5.11
CA ASP A 150 21.53 -3.78 -4.96
C ASP A 150 21.00 -4.38 -3.64
N GLY A 151 19.81 -3.94 -3.20
CA GLY A 151 19.18 -4.38 -1.96
C GLY A 151 18.63 -5.81 -2.02
N PRO A 152 18.06 -6.30 -0.92
CA PRO A 152 17.28 -7.53 -0.94
C PRO A 152 16.18 -7.44 -2.01
N ASP A 153 15.99 -8.50 -2.76
CA ASP A 153 15.13 -8.53 -3.94
C ASP A 153 14.07 -9.65 -3.85
N LEU A 154 12.81 -9.25 -3.99
CA LEU A 154 11.64 -10.11 -3.89
C LEU A 154 11.60 -11.16 -5.00
N ASP A 155 11.94 -10.77 -6.24
CA ASP A 155 11.96 -11.68 -7.39
C ASP A 155 13.15 -12.64 -7.35
N ALA A 156 14.23 -12.25 -6.66
CA ALA A 156 15.36 -13.14 -6.37
C ALA A 156 15.06 -14.18 -5.28
N GLY A 157 13.93 -14.05 -4.57
CA GLY A 157 13.55 -14.94 -3.47
C GLY A 157 14.35 -14.69 -2.18
N ASP A 158 14.87 -13.48 -1.98
CA ASP A 158 15.58 -13.13 -0.76
C ASP A 158 14.67 -13.19 0.48
N PRO A 159 15.23 -13.48 1.67
CA PRO A 159 14.44 -13.50 2.90
C PRO A 159 13.90 -12.11 3.24
N LEU A 160 12.68 -12.07 3.81
CA LEU A 160 12.05 -10.84 4.27
C LEU A 160 12.97 -10.07 5.24
N PRO A 161 13.37 -8.84 4.92
CA PRO A 161 14.18 -8.03 5.84
C PRO A 161 13.43 -7.69 7.13
N PRO A 162 14.11 -7.43 8.26
CA PRO A 162 13.46 -6.98 9.48
C PRO A 162 12.70 -5.66 9.27
N GLY A 163 11.61 -5.48 10.02
CA GLY A 163 10.71 -4.32 9.96
C GLY A 163 11.16 -3.12 10.77
#